data_AF-A0A1F9L1N3-F1
#
_entry.id   AF-A0A1F9L1N3-F1
#
_cell.length_a   1.000
_cell.length_b   1.000
_cell.length_c   1.000
_cell.angle_alpha   90.00
_cell.angle_beta   90.00
_cell.angle_gamma   90.00
#
_symmetry.space_group_name_H-M   'P 1'
#
loop_
_entity.id
_entity.type
_entity.pdbx_description
1 polymer ?
#
loop_
_entity_poly.entity_id
_entity_poly.type
_entity_poly.pdbx_seq_one_letter_code
_entity_poly.pdbx_strand_id
1 'polypeptide(L)'
;MKAGILKKFDVEGGLTLMKDQKNRFKEFESMGRVILPSMMEAAQALAQRLALEIVGKIKIKIEQMLGKEIDRLLELQKINPDIRESEITAVRQQLASLLNHVQSARPRLDALRFIRVQ
;
A
#
# COMPACT_ATOMS: atom_id res chain seq x y z
N MET A 1 -26.89 -12.88 -15.25
CA MET A 1 -25.41 -12.97 -15.17
C MET A 1 -24.89 -11.73 -14.45
N LYS A 2 -23.96 -11.94 -13.51
CA LYS A 2 -23.60 -11.08 -12.37
C LYS A 2 -23.28 -9.61 -12.73
N ALA A 3 -24.18 -8.68 -12.38
CA ALA A 3 -23.89 -7.26 -12.22
C ALA A 3 -23.56 -6.97 -10.76
N GLY A 4 -22.39 -7.45 -10.32
CA GLY A 4 -21.91 -7.21 -8.96
C GLY A 4 -20.44 -6.85 -9.04
N ILE A 5 -20.13 -5.55 -9.10
CA ILE A 5 -18.93 -4.80 -8.62
C ILE A 5 -19.12 -3.32 -9.04
N LEU A 6 -20.26 -2.72 -8.68
CA LEU A 6 -20.46 -1.26 -8.78
C LEU A 6 -21.07 -0.72 -7.49
N LYS A 7 -20.61 -1.21 -6.34
CA LYS A 7 -21.04 -0.65 -5.06
C LYS A 7 -19.89 0.14 -4.42
N LYS A 8 -20.11 1.46 -4.45
CA LYS A 8 -19.59 2.50 -3.56
C LYS A 8 -18.20 3.04 -3.86
N PHE A 9 -18.12 3.86 -4.91
CA PHE A 9 -17.41 5.13 -4.81
C PHE A 9 -18.51 6.19 -4.67
N ASP A 10 -19.04 6.35 -3.45
CA ASP A 10 -19.93 7.47 -3.13
C ASP A 10 -19.02 8.70 -3.04
N VAL A 11 -18.88 9.41 -4.16
CA VAL A 11 -18.31 10.76 -4.16
C VAL A 11 -19.32 11.61 -3.39
N GLU A 12 -18.90 12.23 -2.28
CA GLU A 12 -19.74 13.07 -1.43
C GLU A 12 -20.51 14.08 -2.29
N GLY A 13 -21.80 13.82 -2.56
CA GLY A 13 -22.59 14.65 -3.50
C GLY A 13 -23.69 13.94 -4.31
N GLY A 14 -23.88 12.63 -4.20
CA GLY A 14 -25.03 11.94 -4.85
C GLY A 14 -24.88 11.68 -6.35
N LEU A 15 -23.65 11.74 -6.87
CA LEU A 15 -23.36 11.44 -8.28
C LEU A 15 -23.41 9.92 -8.53
N THR A 16 -24.37 9.47 -9.35
CA THR A 16 -24.47 8.06 -9.76
C THR A 16 -23.58 7.80 -10.98
N LEU A 17 -22.63 6.86 -10.87
CA LEU A 17 -21.77 6.45 -11.98
C LEU A 17 -22.57 5.57 -12.96
N MET A 18 -22.77 6.05 -14.18
CA MET A 18 -23.39 5.29 -15.28
C MET A 18 -22.32 4.85 -16.30
N LYS A 19 -22.55 3.70 -16.95
CA LYS A 19 -21.66 3.23 -18.03
C LYS A 19 -21.83 4.15 -19.26
N ASP A 20 -20.73 4.70 -19.75
CA ASP A 20 -20.75 5.59 -20.91
C ASP A 20 -21.07 4.85 -22.23
N GLN A 21 -21.49 5.60 -23.25
CA GLN A 21 -21.79 5.06 -24.59
C GLN A 21 -20.50 4.65 -25.32
N LYS A 22 -20.57 3.50 -26.02
CA LYS A 22 -19.44 2.65 -26.43
C LYS A 22 -18.35 3.31 -27.29
N ASN A 23 -18.58 4.49 -27.88
CA ASN A 23 -17.64 5.15 -28.81
C ASN A 23 -17.36 6.65 -28.53
N ARG A 24 -17.99 7.30 -27.54
CA ARG A 24 -17.80 8.75 -27.31
C ARG A 24 -16.41 9.11 -26.78
N PHE A 25 -15.67 8.13 -26.26
CA PHE A 25 -14.30 8.33 -25.78
C PHE A 25 -13.27 8.58 -26.88
N LYS A 26 -13.53 8.20 -28.13
CA LYS A 26 -12.58 8.41 -29.24
C LYS A 26 -12.33 9.90 -29.53
N GLU A 27 -13.35 10.73 -29.32
CA GLU A 27 -13.27 12.18 -29.50
C GLU A 27 -12.35 12.85 -28.46
N PHE A 28 -12.23 12.23 -27.27
CA PHE A 28 -11.38 12.69 -26.17
C PHE A 28 -10.01 12.01 -26.13
N GLU A 29 -9.75 11.02 -26.98
CA GLU A 29 -8.52 10.24 -26.98
C GLU A 29 -7.28 11.11 -27.24
N SER A 30 -7.41 12.12 -28.10
CA SER A 30 -6.34 13.08 -28.41
C SER A 30 -5.96 13.94 -27.20
N MET A 31 -6.94 14.45 -26.44
CA MET A 31 -6.68 15.17 -25.18
C MET A 31 -6.14 14.24 -24.10
N GLY A 32 -6.67 13.02 -24.01
CA GLY A 32 -6.20 11.99 -23.09
C GLY A 32 -4.72 11.69 -23.28
N ARG A 33 -4.22 11.59 -24.53
CA ARG A 33 -2.79 11.36 -24.79
C ARG A 33 -1.87 12.48 -24.31
N VAL A 34 -2.37 13.71 -24.19
CA VAL A 34 -1.58 14.87 -23.75
C VAL A 34 -1.65 15.04 -22.23
N ILE A 35 -2.83 14.86 -21.64
CA ILE A 35 -3.07 15.13 -20.21
C ILE A 35 -2.79 13.90 -19.34
N LEU A 36 -3.00 12.68 -19.87
CA LEU A 36 -2.79 11.45 -19.10
C LEU A 36 -1.34 11.30 -18.62
N PRO A 37 -0.28 11.57 -19.42
CA PRO A 37 1.09 11.49 -18.92
C PRO A 37 1.35 12.41 -17.72
N SER A 38 0.92 13.67 -17.77
CA SER A 38 1.13 14.61 -16.66
C SER A 38 0.30 14.26 -15.42
N MET A 39 -0.93 13.76 -15.60
CA MET A 39 -1.73 13.23 -14.50
C MET A 39 -1.10 11.98 -13.88
N MET A 40 -0.51 11.11 -14.70
CA MET A 40 0.17 9.89 -14.24
C MET A 40 1.44 10.24 -13.45
N GLU A 41 2.22 11.23 -13.88
CA GLU A 41 3.37 11.72 -13.13
C GLU A 41 2.96 12.30 -11.77
N ALA A 42 1.92 13.14 -11.73
CA ALA A 42 1.41 13.69 -10.48
C ALA A 42 0.87 12.60 -9.55
N ALA A 43 0.12 11.63 -10.09
CA ALA A 43 -0.39 10.49 -9.33
C ALA A 43 0.75 9.62 -8.79
N GLN A 44 1.80 9.40 -9.58
CA GLN A 44 2.99 8.66 -9.16
C GLN A 44 3.71 9.37 -8.01
N ALA A 45 3.90 10.69 -8.10
CA ALA A 45 4.54 11.47 -7.03
C ALA A 45 3.73 11.40 -5.72
N LEU A 46 2.41 11.52 -5.79
CA LEU A 46 1.51 11.36 -4.64
C LEU A 46 1.59 9.95 -4.06
N ALA A 47 1.52 8.92 -4.92
CA ALA A 47 1.61 7.53 -4.50
C ALA A 47 2.95 7.21 -3.84
N GLN A 48 4.07 7.75 -4.35
CA GLN A 48 5.39 7.59 -3.75
C GLN A 48 5.46 8.23 -2.36
N ARG A 49 4.94 9.45 -2.20
CA ARG A 49 4.87 10.12 -0.89
C ARG A 49 4.06 9.30 0.12
N LEU A 50 2.85 8.86 -0.25
CA LEU A 50 2.01 8.05 0.61
C LEU A 50 2.64 6.69 0.95
N ALA A 51 3.32 6.08 -0.02
CA ALA A 51 4.05 4.83 0.20
C ALA A 51 5.14 4.99 1.26
N LEU A 52 5.91 6.09 1.24
CA LEU A 52 6.93 6.38 2.25
C LEU A 52 6.32 6.53 3.66
N GLU A 53 5.18 7.20 3.78
CA GLU A 53 4.47 7.34 5.06
C GLU A 53 3.97 5.99 5.58
N ILE A 54 3.42 5.14 4.70
CA ILE A 54 2.95 3.79 5.05
C ILE A 54 4.13 2.91 5.48
N VAL A 55 5.24 2.93 4.73
CA VAL A 55 6.48 2.21 5.08
C VAL A 55 7.01 2.64 6.44
N GLY A 56 7.01 3.94 6.74
CA GLY A 56 7.40 4.46 8.05
C GLY A 56 6.53 3.93 9.19
N LYS A 57 5.20 3.93 9.01
CA LYS A 57 4.26 3.38 10.00
C LYS A 57 4.46 1.88 10.22
N ILE A 58 4.67 1.12 9.14
CA ILE A 58 4.91 -0.33 9.22
C ILE A 58 6.24 -0.61 9.93
N LYS A 59 7.30 0.15 9.63
CA LYS A 59 8.60 0.03 10.29
C LYS A 59 8.45 0.18 11.81
N ILE A 60 7.80 1.26 12.26
CA ILE A 60 7.56 1.51 13.69
C ILE A 60 6.79 0.34 14.32
N LYS A 61 5.76 -0.16 13.62
CA LYS A 61 4.96 -1.29 14.12
C LYS A 61 5.77 -2.58 14.24
N ILE A 62 6.62 -2.89 13.26
CA ILE A 62 7.49 -4.07 13.26
C ILE A 62 8.50 -3.99 14.41
N GLU A 63 9.17 -2.83 14.55
CA GLU A 63 10.13 -2.59 15.63
C GLU A 63 9.48 -2.69 17.01
N GLN A 64 8.25 -2.18 17.17
CA GLN A 64 7.53 -2.29 18.44
C GLN A 64 7.11 -3.73 18.77
N MET A 65 6.64 -4.50 17.79
CA MET A 65 6.19 -5.88 18.05
C MET A 65 7.37 -6.81 18.32
N LEU A 66 8.37 -6.81 17.44
CA LEU A 66 9.52 -7.71 17.55
C LEU A 66 10.54 -7.24 18.57
N GLY A 67 10.68 -5.93 18.80
CA GLY A 67 11.50 -5.38 19.89
C GLY A 67 11.00 -5.83 21.25
N LYS A 68 9.70 -5.72 21.51
CA LYS A 68 9.08 -6.23 22.75
C LYS A 68 9.29 -7.72 22.95
N GLU A 69 9.23 -8.50 21.87
CA GLU A 69 9.47 -9.94 21.96
C GLU A 69 10.94 -10.25 22.27
N ILE A 70 11.88 -9.52 21.67
CA ILE A 70 13.32 -9.62 22.00
C ILE A 70 13.55 -9.28 23.47
N ASP A 71 12.95 -8.19 23.96
CA ASP A 71 13.09 -7.76 25.36
C ASP A 71 12.54 -8.83 26.31
N ARG A 72 11.36 -9.38 26.00
CA ARG A 72 10.76 -10.48 26.77
C ARG A 72 11.64 -11.72 26.80
N LEU A 73 12.21 -12.13 25.66
CA LEU A 73 13.11 -13.27 25.59
C LEU A 73 14.40 -13.03 26.39
N LEU A 74 14.94 -11.81 26.36
CA LEU A 74 16.10 -11.42 27.18
C LEU A 74 15.79 -11.44 28.67
N GLU A 75 14.60 -11.00 29.09
CA GLU A 75 14.16 -11.08 30.48
C GLU A 75 13.99 -12.52 30.94
N LEU A 76 13.35 -13.37 30.12
CA LEU A 76 13.19 -14.78 30.44
C LEU A 76 14.54 -15.50 30.51
N GLN A 77 15.51 -15.15 29.65
CA GLN A 77 16.86 -15.74 29.67
C GLN A 77 17.60 -15.46 30.98
N LYS A 78 17.41 -14.28 31.59
CA LYS A 78 18.00 -13.97 32.90
C LYS A 78 17.51 -14.89 34.02
N ILE A 79 16.27 -15.39 33.88
CA ILE A 79 15.59 -16.21 34.89
C ILE A 79 15.73 -17.71 34.55
N ASN A 80 15.87 -18.06 33.27
CA ASN A 80 16.02 -19.44 32.79
C ASN A 80 17.15 -19.57 31.74
N PRO A 81 18.32 -20.10 32.14
CA PRO A 81 19.47 -20.30 31.25
C PRO A 81 19.22 -21.26 30.07
N ASP A 82 18.13 -22.04 30.09
CA ASP A 82 17.77 -22.94 28.99
C ASP A 82 17.27 -22.20 27.73
N ILE A 83 17.00 -20.90 27.84
CA ILE A 83 16.67 -20.07 26.68
C ILE A 83 17.92 -19.82 25.86
N ARG A 84 17.96 -20.48 24.71
CA ARG A 84 19.11 -20.48 23.81
C ARG A 84 19.23 -19.12 23.13
N GLU A 85 20.45 -18.59 23.08
CA GLU A 85 20.76 -17.37 22.32
C GLU A 85 20.36 -17.46 20.83
N SER A 86 20.22 -18.69 20.30
CA SER A 86 19.74 -18.96 18.95
C SER A 86 18.33 -18.42 18.70
N GLU A 87 17.44 -18.43 19.71
CA GLU A 87 16.06 -17.94 19.57
C GLU A 87 16.03 -16.42 19.45
N ILE A 88 16.80 -15.72 20.29
CA ILE A 88 16.94 -14.26 20.22
C ILE A 88 17.57 -13.84 18.89
N THR A 89 18.58 -14.59 18.43
CA THR A 89 19.21 -14.36 17.13
C THR A 89 18.23 -14.54 15.97
N ALA A 90 17.38 -15.57 16.03
CA ALA A 90 16.37 -15.82 15.00
C ALA A 90 15.36 -14.66 14.91
N VAL A 91 14.87 -14.15 16.05
CA VAL A 91 13.94 -13.01 16.07
C VAL A 91 14.59 -11.73 15.55
N ARG A 92 15.87 -11.50 15.86
CA ARG A 92 16.65 -10.37 15.30
C ARG A 92 16.83 -10.48 13.79
N GLN A 93 17.10 -11.67 13.27
CA GLN A 93 17.19 -11.91 11.84
C GLN A 93 15.84 -11.69 11.15
N GLN A 94 14.74 -12.13 11.78
CA GLN A 94 13.39 -11.87 11.27
C GLN A 94 13.07 -10.37 11.22
N LEU A 95 13.41 -9.62 12.26
CA LEU A 95 13.28 -8.15 12.28
C LEU A 95 14.02 -7.52 11.10
N ALA A 96 15.30 -7.84 10.93
CA ALA A 96 16.12 -7.30 9.85
C ALA A 96 15.57 -7.67 8.46
N SER A 97 15.17 -8.93 8.28
CA SER A 97 14.59 -9.40 7.03
C SER A 97 13.29 -8.67 6.70
N LEU A 98 12.37 -8.53 7.66
CA LEU A 98 11.10 -7.83 7.45
C LEU A 98 11.31 -6.36 7.12
N LEU A 99 12.23 -5.67 7.81
CA LEU A 99 12.56 -4.28 7.50
C LEU A 99 13.09 -4.12 6.08
N ASN A 100 13.96 -5.03 5.62
CA ASN A 100 14.48 -5.02 4.26
C ASN A 100 13.37 -5.25 3.22
N HIS A 101 12.46 -6.20 3.46
CA HIS A 101 11.33 -6.45 2.56
C HIS A 101 10.39 -5.25 2.48
N VAL A 102 10.06 -4.62 3.62
CA VAL A 102 9.18 -3.46 3.64
C VAL A 102 9.81 -2.24 2.95
N GLN A 103 11.11 -2.02 3.11
CA GLN A 103 11.82 -0.91 2.44
C GLN A 103 11.86 -1.07 0.91
N SER A 104 11.88 -2.31 0.41
CA SER A 104 11.89 -2.57 -1.04
C SER A 104 10.51 -2.52 -1.70
N ALA A 105 9.43 -2.37 -0.92
CA ALA A 105 8.07 -2.29 -1.43
C ALA A 105 7.86 -1.04 -2.28
N ARG A 106 7.24 -1.19 -3.47
CA ARG A 106 6.97 -0.09 -4.40
C ARG A 106 5.50 -0.04 -4.78
N PRO A 107 4.90 1.16 -4.88
CA PRO A 107 3.55 1.30 -5.41
C PRO A 107 3.52 0.90 -6.89
N ARG A 108 2.52 0.11 -7.27
CA ARG A 108 2.25 -0.29 -8.64
C ARG A 108 0.83 0.13 -9.02
N LEU A 109 0.68 0.67 -10.21
CA LEU A 109 -0.63 0.93 -10.78
C LEU A 109 -1.30 -0.39 -11.15
N ASP A 110 -2.49 -0.63 -10.61
CA ASP A 110 -3.26 -1.85 -10.87
C ASP A 110 -4.41 -1.59 -11.85
N ALA A 111 -5.14 -0.48 -11.66
CA ALA A 111 -6.27 -0.14 -12.50
C ALA A 111 -6.40 1.38 -12.69
N LEU A 112 -6.96 1.77 -13.83
CA LEU A 112 -7.40 3.13 -14.14
C LEU A 112 -8.87 3.11 -14.52
N ARG A 113 -9.62 4.09 -14.03
CA ARG A 113 -11.01 4.33 -14.43
C ARG A 113 -11.13 5.77 -14.91
N PHE A 114 -11.52 5.92 -16.17
CA PHE A 114 -11.89 7.22 -16.71
C PHE A 114 -13.32 7.57 -16.29
N ILE A 115 -13.49 8.79 -15.80
CA ILE A 115 -14.79 9.34 -15.40
C ILE A 115 -14.96 10.63 -16.17
N ARG A 116 -16.16 10.81 -16.73
CA ARG A 116 -16.58 12.06 -17.38
C ARG A 116 -17.82 12.55 -16.65
N VAL A 117 -17.84 13.83 -16.34
CA VAL A 117 -19.04 14.51 -15.86
C VAL A 117 -19.69 15.17 -17.08
N GLN A 118 -21.01 15.05 -17.19
CA GLN A 118 -21.81 15.65 -18.24
C GLN A 118 -22.73 16.71 -17.64
#